data_AF-W7QZ65-F1
#
_entry.id   AF-W7QZ65-F1
#
_cell.length_a   1.000
_cell.length_b   1.000
_cell.length_c   1.000
_cell.angle_alpha   90.00
_cell.angle_beta   90.00
_cell.angle_gamma   90.00
#
_symmetry.space_group_name_H-M   'P 1'
#
loop_
_entity.id
_entity.type
_entity.pdbx_description
1 polymer ?
#
loop_
_entity_poly.entity_id
_entity_poly.type
_entity_poly.pdbx_seq_one_letter_code
_entity_poly.pdbx_strand_id
1 'polypeptide(L)'
;MLLDSKSKPGSVAYQQDKLSKIPSMASGISKKIAKFRQDYNQLVSNAEKFFVDYPQQAERKQKLSDNIDVYQQQITVIDNYKKEHGKLPKIKNEPSTEVYHKKLHRLLSQAKAEKAQLEKELGTNQIHRYEMLDHLVDQMLDLLNGHRIFSQFLGTIALSVPAPEEKVRHVRNEKNKPIYIAALTIALFESLRMAGYKHIPFLQAKLDRLFPTDEHQTLSLLAEAHEVTPEFVPTSHLKPMPLELKVQYREEILKPIAKAALVQSIGSHSQACKDILGEDKYRILANDEREKLVHTIRVKSVEFIQKGIGIPPKRFNTKQEQAEYVKEHTTLLKFMIKMQQSLQKPLDPLGDLVRIPMVYSSIILSTKPEFDYTQIYQAYDILKKGAADKSYRQDYIEVFLSMVGRFPLGSGIYMIQQQSGEVERAIVSSLFPLKPDEPIVKQITRRQLQFLSHMELLVHPRSNMYFENTRRECHVNREYMAMRFKGEYVWNAAELWEVQIPALTFWKKDGTRNYNDIYQPPDVIEGPQGLT
;
A
#
# COMPACT_ATOMS: atom_id res chain seq x y z
N MET A 1 13.53 -32.83 -14.16
CA MET A 1 14.80 -32.34 -13.58
C MET A 1 14.46 -31.56 -12.32
N LEU A 2 14.70 -32.21 -11.19
CA LEU A 2 14.52 -31.67 -9.85
C LEU A 2 15.67 -30.68 -9.61
N LEU A 3 15.36 -29.38 -9.56
CA LEU A 3 16.29 -28.41 -9.02
C LEU A 3 16.00 -28.24 -7.54
N ASP A 4 17.03 -28.54 -6.74
CA ASP A 4 17.17 -28.23 -5.33
C ASP A 4 16.80 -26.77 -5.05
N SER A 5 15.54 -26.51 -4.75
CA SER A 5 15.09 -25.28 -4.11
C SER A 5 15.26 -25.44 -2.61
N LYS A 6 16.52 -25.40 -2.15
CA LYS A 6 16.81 -24.97 -0.78
C LYS A 6 16.59 -23.46 -0.67
N SER A 7 15.36 -22.98 -0.85
CA SER A 7 14.95 -21.71 -0.26
C SER A 7 14.62 -21.99 1.21
N LYS A 8 15.63 -21.85 2.08
CA LYS A 8 15.39 -21.86 3.53
C LYS A 8 14.46 -20.69 3.88
N PRO A 9 13.27 -20.91 4.44
CA PRO A 9 12.53 -19.84 5.09
C PRO A 9 13.25 -19.50 6.41
N GLY A 10 13.64 -18.24 6.58
CA GLY A 10 13.98 -17.69 7.90
C GLY A 10 15.40 -17.88 8.43
N SER A 11 16.46 -17.91 7.59
CA SER A 11 17.80 -17.66 8.14
C SER A 11 18.05 -16.15 8.27
N VAL A 12 18.35 -15.71 9.49
CA VAL A 12 18.75 -14.32 9.80
C VAL A 12 19.85 -13.84 8.85
N ALA A 13 20.76 -14.73 8.42
CA ALA A 13 21.82 -14.45 7.45
C ALA A 13 21.31 -14.07 6.04
N TYR A 14 20.25 -14.69 5.53
CA TYR A 14 19.67 -14.33 4.22
C TYR A 14 18.95 -12.97 4.28
N GLN A 15 18.27 -12.69 5.39
CA GLN A 15 17.63 -11.40 5.60
C GLN A 15 18.65 -10.29 5.90
N GLN A 16 19.78 -10.60 6.56
CA GLN A 16 20.93 -9.70 6.75
C GLN A 16 21.53 -9.24 5.41
N ASP A 17 21.81 -10.19 4.50
CA ASP A 17 22.38 -9.89 3.18
C ASP A 17 21.39 -9.14 2.25
N LYS A 18 20.08 -9.33 2.45
CA LYS A 18 19.03 -8.57 1.74
C LYS A 18 18.90 -7.14 2.26
N LEU A 19 18.94 -6.94 3.59
CA LEU A 19 18.82 -5.62 4.24
C LEU A 19 20.08 -4.77 4.04
N SER A 20 21.27 -5.37 3.93
CA SER A 20 22.53 -4.66 3.61
C SER A 20 22.62 -4.21 2.13
N LYS A 21 21.84 -4.82 1.23
CA LYS A 21 21.77 -4.50 -0.21
C LYS A 21 20.67 -3.51 -0.58
N ILE A 22 20.06 -2.82 0.38
CA ILE A 22 19.09 -1.77 0.09
C ILE A 22 19.82 -0.60 -0.60
N PRO A 23 19.46 -0.24 -1.85
CA PRO A 23 20.16 0.80 -2.58
C PRO A 23 20.02 2.15 -1.87
N SER A 24 21.14 2.78 -1.54
CA SER A 24 21.20 4.18 -1.07
C SER A 24 21.06 5.20 -2.21
N MET A 25 21.22 4.75 -3.45
CA MET A 25 21.24 5.57 -4.67
C MET A 25 19.85 5.67 -5.30
N ALA A 26 19.45 6.87 -5.69
CA ALA A 26 18.12 7.14 -6.25
C ALA A 26 17.80 6.33 -7.53
N SER A 27 18.81 5.95 -8.32
CA SER A 27 18.63 5.09 -9.50
C SER A 27 18.27 3.63 -9.14
N GLY A 28 18.73 3.14 -7.99
CA GLY A 28 18.37 1.83 -7.47
C GLY A 28 16.94 1.78 -6.95
N ILE A 29 16.49 2.87 -6.30
CA ILE A 29 15.12 3.01 -5.81
C ILE A 29 14.12 3.09 -6.97
N SER A 30 14.37 3.93 -7.98
CA SER A 30 13.49 4.00 -9.16
C SER A 30 13.35 2.66 -9.90
N LYS A 31 14.44 1.89 -10.03
CA LYS A 31 14.39 0.52 -10.58
C LYS A 31 13.55 -0.42 -9.71
N LYS A 32 13.68 -0.36 -8.37
CA LYS A 32 12.85 -1.13 -7.45
C LYS A 32 11.37 -0.77 -7.57
N ILE A 33 11.03 0.51 -7.73
CA ILE A 33 9.64 0.96 -7.94
C ILE A 33 9.07 0.41 -9.24
N ALA A 34 9.83 0.49 -10.34
CA ALA A 34 9.40 -0.05 -11.63
C ALA A 34 9.16 -1.58 -11.55
N LYS A 35 10.10 -2.31 -10.91
CA LYS A 35 9.95 -3.74 -10.67
C LYS A 35 8.73 -4.04 -9.80
N PHE A 36 8.52 -3.30 -8.72
CA PHE A 36 7.36 -3.45 -7.84
C PHE A 36 6.05 -3.30 -8.62
N ARG A 37 5.93 -2.25 -9.43
CA ARG A 37 4.75 -2.01 -10.29
C ARG A 37 4.51 -3.17 -11.25
N GLN A 38 5.57 -3.69 -11.86
CA GLN A 38 5.49 -4.85 -12.75
C GLN A 38 4.99 -6.10 -12.01
N ASP A 39 5.61 -6.43 -10.88
CA ASP A 39 5.27 -7.59 -10.07
C ASP A 39 3.82 -7.49 -9.52
N TYR A 40 3.36 -6.28 -9.15
CA TYR A 40 1.98 -6.03 -8.72
C TYR A 40 0.97 -6.26 -9.86
N ASN A 41 1.28 -5.78 -11.07
CA ASN A 41 0.43 -6.03 -12.24
C ASN A 41 0.33 -7.53 -12.58
N GLN A 42 1.38 -8.31 -12.33
CA GLN A 42 1.32 -9.77 -12.47
C GLN A 42 0.37 -10.38 -11.44
N LEU A 43 0.39 -9.92 -10.19
CA LEU A 43 -0.56 -10.37 -9.15
C LEU A 43 -2.00 -10.06 -9.56
N VAL A 44 -2.25 -8.86 -10.08
CA VAL A 44 -3.56 -8.45 -10.62
C VAL A 44 -4.00 -9.36 -11.76
N SER A 45 -3.13 -9.63 -12.73
CA SER A 45 -3.45 -10.55 -13.84
C SER A 45 -3.75 -11.97 -13.34
N ASN A 46 -3.04 -12.44 -12.32
CA ASN A 46 -3.36 -13.74 -11.70
C ASN A 46 -4.71 -13.71 -10.97
N ALA A 47 -5.04 -12.60 -10.29
CA ALA A 47 -6.33 -12.42 -9.65
C ALA A 47 -7.50 -12.41 -10.65
N GLU A 48 -7.33 -11.77 -11.80
CA GLU A 48 -8.30 -11.80 -12.90
C GLU A 48 -8.57 -13.23 -13.37
N LYS A 49 -7.52 -14.03 -13.60
CA LYS A 49 -7.66 -15.45 -13.94
C LYS A 49 -8.38 -16.23 -12.84
N PHE A 50 -8.02 -15.99 -11.57
CA PHE A 50 -8.69 -16.61 -10.43
C PHE A 50 -10.20 -16.34 -10.44
N PHE A 51 -10.64 -15.10 -10.68
CA PHE A 51 -12.07 -14.76 -10.67
C PHE A 51 -12.85 -15.42 -11.82
N VAL A 52 -12.18 -15.81 -12.90
CA VAL A 52 -12.79 -16.51 -14.04
C VAL A 52 -12.81 -18.02 -13.81
N ASP A 53 -11.66 -18.59 -13.45
CA ASP A 53 -11.45 -20.04 -13.47
C ASP A 53 -11.94 -20.73 -12.18
N TYR A 54 -11.74 -20.08 -11.03
CA TYR A 54 -11.98 -20.71 -9.73
C TYR A 54 -13.43 -21.17 -9.51
N PRO A 55 -14.49 -20.41 -9.88
CA PRO A 55 -15.87 -20.86 -9.69
C PRO A 55 -16.15 -22.21 -10.37
N GLN A 56 -15.69 -22.37 -11.62
CA GLN A 56 -15.86 -23.61 -12.39
C GLN A 56 -15.03 -24.76 -11.80
N GLN A 57 -13.79 -24.47 -11.39
CA GLN A 57 -12.93 -25.44 -10.73
C GLN A 57 -13.51 -25.91 -9.38
N ALA A 58 -14.09 -24.99 -8.60
CA ALA A 58 -14.73 -25.30 -7.31
C ALA A 58 -15.98 -26.17 -7.50
N GLU A 59 -16.84 -25.85 -8.47
CA GLU A 59 -18.00 -26.66 -8.80
C GLU A 59 -17.60 -28.06 -9.28
N ARG A 60 -16.60 -28.15 -10.18
CA ARG A 60 -16.06 -29.44 -10.64
C ARG A 60 -15.51 -30.26 -9.48
N LYS A 61 -14.77 -29.63 -8.56
CA LYS A 61 -14.23 -30.29 -7.37
C LYS A 61 -15.35 -30.85 -6.48
N GLN A 62 -16.42 -30.08 -6.28
CA GLN A 62 -17.57 -30.53 -5.48
C GLN A 62 -18.25 -31.73 -6.14
N LYS A 63 -18.58 -31.66 -7.44
CA LYS A 63 -19.18 -32.77 -8.20
C LYS A 63 -18.34 -34.05 -8.13
N LEU A 64 -17.01 -33.92 -8.25
CA LEU A 64 -16.10 -35.07 -8.10
C LEU A 64 -16.15 -35.65 -6.69
N SER A 65 -16.25 -34.81 -5.66
CA SER A 65 -16.40 -35.28 -4.27
C SER A 65 -17.71 -36.03 -4.07
N ASP A 66 -18.83 -35.46 -4.53
CA ASP A 66 -20.15 -36.07 -4.42
C ASP A 66 -20.19 -37.43 -5.15
N ASN A 67 -19.61 -37.51 -6.35
CA ASN A 67 -19.50 -38.75 -7.10
C ASN A 67 -18.67 -39.81 -6.37
N ILE A 68 -17.54 -39.42 -5.76
CA ILE A 68 -16.71 -40.33 -4.96
C ILE A 68 -17.52 -40.92 -3.81
N ASP A 69 -18.25 -40.08 -3.08
CA ASP A 69 -19.07 -40.52 -1.94
C ASP A 69 -20.18 -41.47 -2.39
N VAL A 70 -20.88 -41.16 -3.49
CA VAL A 70 -21.92 -42.01 -4.08
C VAL A 70 -21.36 -43.37 -4.51
N TYR A 71 -20.25 -43.40 -5.25
CA TYR A 71 -19.65 -44.66 -5.69
C TYR A 71 -19.17 -45.50 -4.50
N GLN A 72 -18.60 -44.86 -3.49
CA GLN A 72 -18.08 -45.54 -2.30
C GLN A 72 -19.21 -46.11 -1.43
N GLN A 73 -20.34 -45.41 -1.33
CA GLN A 73 -21.57 -45.94 -0.70
C GLN A 73 -22.12 -47.15 -1.46
N GLN A 74 -22.25 -47.07 -2.79
CA GLN A 74 -22.76 -48.17 -3.61
C GLN A 74 -21.87 -49.42 -3.52
N ILE A 75 -20.54 -49.25 -3.57
CA ILE A 75 -19.58 -50.34 -3.37
C ILE A 75 -19.76 -50.95 -1.97
N THR A 76 -19.86 -50.12 -0.93
CA THR A 76 -20.04 -50.59 0.45
C THR A 76 -21.32 -51.42 0.61
N VAL A 77 -22.43 -50.99 -0.01
CA VAL A 77 -23.70 -51.75 0.01
C VAL A 77 -23.54 -53.11 -0.67
N ILE A 78 -22.89 -53.17 -1.84
CA ILE A 78 -22.66 -54.42 -2.58
C ILE A 78 -21.75 -55.37 -1.77
N ASP A 79 -20.68 -54.83 -1.20
CA ASP A 79 -19.71 -55.60 -0.40
C ASP A 79 -20.35 -56.14 0.89
N ASN A 80 -21.16 -55.33 1.58
CA ASN A 80 -21.87 -55.77 2.79
C ASN A 80 -22.90 -56.85 2.46
N TYR A 81 -23.71 -56.67 1.40
CA TYR A 81 -24.65 -57.70 0.97
C TYR A 81 -23.96 -59.03 0.63
N LYS A 82 -22.80 -58.96 -0.06
CA LYS A 82 -22.01 -60.14 -0.38
C LYS A 82 -21.48 -60.83 0.88
N LYS A 83 -21.06 -60.08 1.90
CA LYS A 83 -20.60 -60.61 3.19
C LYS A 83 -21.74 -61.29 3.97
N GLU A 84 -22.91 -60.69 4.00
CA GLU A 84 -24.07 -61.19 4.77
C GLU A 84 -24.74 -62.40 4.11
N HIS A 85 -24.79 -62.45 2.78
CA HIS A 85 -25.56 -63.45 2.04
C HIS A 85 -24.72 -64.41 1.19
N GLY A 86 -23.40 -64.25 1.17
CA GLY A 86 -22.46 -65.10 0.41
C GLY A 86 -22.56 -64.96 -1.12
N LYS A 87 -23.46 -64.12 -1.64
CA LYS A 87 -23.70 -63.89 -3.07
C LYS A 87 -23.92 -62.42 -3.37
N LEU A 88 -23.70 -62.00 -4.62
CA LEU A 88 -23.94 -60.62 -5.05
C LEU A 88 -25.45 -60.30 -5.12
N PRO A 89 -25.87 -59.06 -4.81
CA PRO A 89 -27.26 -58.64 -4.94
C PRO A 89 -27.68 -58.60 -6.41
N LYS A 90 -28.96 -58.81 -6.73
CA LYS A 90 -29.49 -58.60 -8.10
C LYS A 90 -29.87 -57.14 -8.27
N ILE A 91 -29.14 -56.40 -9.09
CA ILE A 91 -29.37 -54.96 -9.31
C ILE A 91 -30.37 -54.77 -10.45
N LYS A 92 -31.37 -53.92 -10.24
CA LYS A 92 -32.40 -53.62 -11.25
C LYS A 92 -31.76 -52.96 -12.47
N ASN A 93 -32.13 -53.42 -13.67
CA ASN A 93 -31.63 -52.93 -14.97
C ASN A 93 -30.13 -53.19 -15.25
N GLU A 94 -29.45 -53.98 -14.42
CA GLU A 94 -28.06 -54.37 -14.66
C GLU A 94 -27.99 -55.89 -14.93
N PRO A 95 -27.44 -56.31 -16.08
CA PRO A 95 -27.40 -57.73 -16.46
C PRO A 95 -26.40 -58.54 -15.61
N SER A 96 -25.38 -57.89 -15.04
CA SER A 96 -24.42 -58.52 -14.12
C SER A 96 -23.94 -57.56 -13.04
N THR A 97 -24.23 -57.90 -11.79
CA THR A 97 -23.76 -57.14 -10.62
C THR A 97 -22.25 -57.14 -10.50
N GLU A 98 -21.56 -58.17 -10.99
CA GLU A 98 -20.10 -58.21 -10.98
C GLU A 98 -19.49 -57.20 -11.96
N VAL A 99 -20.07 -57.09 -13.16
CA VAL A 99 -19.66 -56.10 -14.16
C VAL A 99 -19.94 -54.69 -13.66
N TYR A 100 -21.12 -54.47 -13.07
CA TYR A 100 -21.48 -53.20 -12.45
C TYR A 100 -20.53 -52.83 -11.29
N HIS A 101 -20.20 -53.79 -10.42
CA HIS A 101 -19.26 -53.56 -9.33
C HIS A 101 -17.86 -53.18 -9.84
N LYS A 102 -17.33 -53.87 -10.86
CA LYS A 102 -16.07 -53.49 -11.53
C LYS A 102 -16.14 -52.09 -12.15
N LYS A 103 -17.28 -51.74 -12.77
CA LYS A 103 -17.52 -50.39 -13.31
C LYS A 103 -17.49 -49.32 -12.21
N LEU A 104 -18.11 -49.57 -11.04
CA LEU A 104 -18.07 -48.64 -9.91
C LEU A 104 -16.65 -48.42 -9.39
N HIS A 105 -15.85 -49.47 -9.22
CA HIS A 105 -14.44 -49.34 -8.83
C HIS A 105 -13.63 -48.53 -9.85
N ARG A 106 -13.88 -48.73 -11.15
CA ARG A 106 -13.25 -47.92 -12.22
C ARG A 106 -13.65 -46.44 -12.13
N LEU A 107 -14.94 -46.16 -11.99
CA LEU A 107 -15.46 -44.79 -11.86
C LEU A 107 -14.92 -44.09 -10.60
N LEU A 108 -14.86 -44.82 -9.47
CA LEU A 108 -14.27 -44.33 -8.23
C LEU A 108 -12.79 -43.98 -8.40
N SER A 109 -12.02 -44.88 -9.02
CA SER A 109 -10.59 -44.65 -9.28
C SER A 109 -10.37 -43.44 -10.20
N GLN A 110 -11.18 -43.32 -11.26
CA GLN A 110 -11.11 -42.19 -12.18
C GLN A 110 -11.46 -40.88 -11.48
N ALA A 111 -12.57 -40.82 -10.75
CA ALA A 111 -12.99 -39.63 -10.02
C ALA A 111 -11.97 -39.21 -8.95
N LYS A 112 -11.35 -40.17 -8.24
CA LYS A 112 -10.25 -39.90 -7.30
C LYS A 112 -9.02 -39.32 -7.99
N ALA A 113 -8.62 -39.88 -9.13
CA ALA A 113 -7.48 -39.38 -9.90
C ALA A 113 -7.73 -37.96 -10.44
N GLU A 114 -8.91 -37.70 -11.00
CA GLU A 114 -9.30 -36.38 -11.48
C GLU A 114 -9.36 -35.34 -10.34
N LYS A 115 -9.94 -35.71 -9.19
CA LYS A 115 -9.98 -34.83 -8.00
C LYS A 115 -8.56 -34.50 -7.52
N ALA A 116 -7.68 -35.51 -7.42
CA ALA A 116 -6.31 -35.31 -6.99
C ALA A 116 -5.52 -34.40 -7.95
N GLN A 117 -5.72 -34.56 -9.27
CA GLN A 117 -5.11 -33.70 -10.28
C GLN A 117 -5.59 -32.25 -10.15
N LEU A 118 -6.91 -32.04 -9.99
CA LEU A 118 -7.50 -30.72 -9.80
C LEU A 118 -7.03 -30.06 -8.49
N GLU A 119 -6.93 -30.82 -7.40
CA GLU A 119 -6.40 -30.33 -6.12
C GLU A 119 -4.93 -29.93 -6.21
N LYS A 120 -4.13 -30.66 -6.98
CA LYS A 120 -2.73 -30.31 -7.25
C LYS A 120 -2.60 -29.02 -8.05
N GLU A 121 -3.46 -28.83 -9.06
CA GLU A 121 -3.49 -27.60 -9.86
C GLU A 121 -3.90 -26.39 -9.00
N LEU A 122 -5.00 -26.51 -8.26
CA LEU A 122 -5.47 -25.49 -7.32
C LEU A 122 -4.38 -25.15 -6.29
N GLY A 123 -3.73 -26.16 -5.73
CA GLY A 123 -2.64 -25.98 -4.77
C GLY A 123 -1.43 -25.26 -5.36
N THR A 124 -1.01 -25.61 -6.58
CA THR A 124 0.07 -24.91 -7.30
C THR A 124 -0.25 -23.44 -7.51
N ASN A 125 -1.46 -23.15 -8.00
CA ASN A 125 -1.92 -21.78 -8.24
C ASN A 125 -2.02 -20.96 -6.94
N GLN A 126 -2.44 -21.60 -5.85
CA GLN A 126 -2.53 -20.98 -4.53
C GLN A 126 -1.15 -20.64 -3.96
N ILE A 127 -0.20 -21.58 -4.00
CA ILE A 127 1.20 -21.33 -3.59
C ILE A 127 1.77 -20.16 -4.38
N HIS A 128 1.60 -20.17 -5.71
CA HIS A 128 2.12 -19.12 -6.56
C HIS A 128 1.58 -17.74 -6.19
N ARG A 129 0.26 -17.59 -6.00
CA ARG A 129 -0.33 -16.31 -5.55
C ARG A 129 0.18 -15.87 -4.18
N TYR A 130 0.30 -16.80 -3.24
CA TYR A 130 0.83 -16.50 -1.91
C TYR A 130 2.26 -15.98 -2.01
N GLU A 131 3.12 -16.66 -2.77
CA GLU A 131 4.51 -16.26 -2.99
C GLU A 131 4.61 -14.91 -3.70
N MET A 132 3.80 -14.65 -4.73
CA MET A 132 3.77 -13.34 -5.40
C MET A 132 3.45 -12.22 -4.41
N LEU A 133 2.41 -12.40 -3.60
CA LEU A 133 2.03 -11.42 -2.59
C LEU A 133 3.10 -11.26 -1.50
N ASP A 134 3.70 -12.36 -1.04
CA ASP A 134 4.76 -12.33 -0.03
C ASP A 134 6.00 -11.57 -0.52
N HIS A 135 6.47 -11.87 -1.74
CA HIS A 135 7.60 -11.18 -2.35
C HIS A 135 7.32 -9.70 -2.59
N LEU A 136 6.10 -9.35 -3.01
CA LEU A 136 5.69 -7.95 -3.16
C LEU A 136 5.77 -7.23 -1.82
N VAL A 137 5.19 -7.79 -0.76
CA VAL A 137 5.22 -7.16 0.55
C VAL A 137 6.65 -6.99 1.07
N ASP A 138 7.52 -7.98 0.87
CA ASP A 138 8.95 -7.86 1.15
C ASP A 138 9.61 -6.68 0.44
N GLN A 139 9.38 -6.55 -0.88
CA GLN A 139 9.91 -5.44 -1.67
C GLN A 139 9.38 -4.09 -1.18
N MET A 140 8.10 -4.02 -0.80
CA MET A 140 7.49 -2.80 -0.25
C MET A 140 8.18 -2.43 1.05
N LEU A 141 8.26 -3.36 2.00
CA LEU A 141 8.85 -3.11 3.30
C LEU A 141 10.32 -2.70 3.16
N ASP A 142 11.04 -3.14 2.12
CA ASP A 142 12.43 -2.72 1.85
C ASP A 142 12.48 -1.24 1.44
N LEU A 143 11.45 -0.75 0.74
CA LEU A 143 11.28 0.66 0.34
C LEU A 143 10.70 1.54 1.45
N LEU A 144 10.19 0.93 2.54
CA LEU A 144 9.72 1.63 3.73
C LEU A 144 10.80 1.72 4.82
N ASN A 145 11.99 1.19 4.58
CA ASN A 145 13.06 1.19 5.56
C ASN A 145 13.88 2.48 5.49
N GLY A 146 13.59 3.43 6.37
CA GLY A 146 14.21 4.76 6.41
C GLY A 146 13.33 5.85 5.80
N HIS A 147 13.32 7.00 6.48
CA HIS A 147 12.51 8.17 6.10
C HIS A 147 12.80 8.66 4.68
N ARG A 148 14.07 8.67 4.26
CA ARG A 148 14.47 9.16 2.94
C ARG A 148 13.97 8.25 1.82
N ILE A 149 14.16 6.93 1.97
CA ILE A 149 13.71 5.95 0.97
C ILE A 149 12.18 5.98 0.87
N PHE A 150 11.49 6.10 2.01
CA PHE A 150 10.05 6.17 2.03
C PHE A 150 9.50 7.43 1.35
N SER A 151 10.06 8.60 1.66
CA SER A 151 9.70 9.87 1.00
C SER A 151 9.99 9.82 -0.50
N GLN A 152 11.14 9.27 -0.90
CA GLN A 152 11.46 9.08 -2.31
C GLN A 152 10.45 8.14 -3.00
N PHE A 153 10.07 7.04 -2.34
CA PHE A 153 9.15 6.05 -2.89
C PHE A 153 7.78 6.64 -3.19
N LEU A 154 7.14 7.23 -2.18
CA LEU A 154 5.82 7.84 -2.35
C LEU A 154 5.88 9.08 -3.24
N GLY A 155 6.91 9.92 -3.09
CA GLY A 155 7.06 11.13 -3.88
C GLY A 155 7.25 10.84 -5.36
N THR A 156 8.01 9.79 -5.70
CA THR A 156 8.15 9.34 -7.09
C THR A 156 6.82 8.84 -7.65
N ILE A 157 6.00 8.15 -6.86
CA ILE A 157 4.66 7.75 -7.31
C ILE A 157 3.78 8.98 -7.57
N ALA A 158 3.77 9.95 -6.66
CA ALA A 158 2.97 11.17 -6.77
C ALA A 158 3.40 12.08 -7.93
N LEU A 159 4.72 12.19 -8.18
CA LEU A 159 5.27 13.00 -9.26
C LEU A 159 5.14 12.33 -10.64
N SER A 160 5.02 11.00 -10.70
CA SER A 160 4.71 10.26 -11.94
C SER A 160 3.21 10.27 -12.30
N VAL A 161 2.38 11.02 -11.57
CA VAL A 161 0.96 11.22 -11.94
C VAL A 161 0.91 12.03 -13.23
N PRO A 162 0.30 11.49 -14.30
CA PRO A 162 0.14 12.23 -15.55
C PRO A 162 -0.65 13.52 -15.36
N ALA A 163 -0.42 14.49 -16.24
CA ALA A 163 -1.09 15.77 -16.15
C ALA A 163 -2.63 15.64 -16.28
N PRO A 164 -3.40 16.62 -15.75
CA PRO A 164 -4.86 16.68 -15.87
C PRO A 164 -5.44 16.49 -17.29
N GLU A 165 -4.68 16.81 -18.32
CA GLU A 165 -5.05 16.71 -19.73
C GLU A 165 -4.67 15.35 -20.35
N GLU A 166 -3.82 14.57 -19.70
CA GLU A 166 -3.36 13.29 -20.25
C GLU A 166 -4.41 12.19 -20.11
N LYS A 167 -4.84 11.64 -21.26
CA LYS A 167 -5.83 10.55 -21.33
C LYS A 167 -5.41 9.28 -20.57
N VAL A 168 -4.11 9.05 -20.34
CA VAL A 168 -3.61 7.85 -19.64
C VAL A 168 -3.60 7.99 -18.12
N ARG A 169 -3.95 9.17 -17.57
CA ARG A 169 -3.90 9.46 -16.12
C ARG A 169 -4.65 8.44 -15.29
N HIS A 170 -5.90 8.21 -15.63
CA HIS A 170 -6.77 7.32 -14.85
C HIS A 170 -6.23 5.87 -14.82
N VAL A 171 -5.68 5.38 -15.93
CA VAL A 171 -5.10 4.02 -16.00
C VAL A 171 -3.84 3.92 -15.14
N ARG A 172 -2.94 4.91 -15.23
CA ARG A 172 -1.70 4.92 -14.44
C ARG A 172 -1.96 5.07 -12.95
N ASN A 173 -2.87 5.97 -12.59
CA ASN A 173 -3.23 6.23 -11.20
C ASN A 173 -3.92 5.03 -10.56
N GLU A 174 -4.82 4.35 -11.27
CA GLU A 174 -5.44 3.13 -10.77
C GLU A 174 -4.40 2.07 -10.37
N LYS A 175 -3.37 1.86 -11.21
CA LYS A 175 -2.31 0.88 -10.95
C LYS A 175 -1.43 1.23 -9.74
N ASN A 176 -1.24 2.52 -9.46
CA ASN A 176 -0.40 3.00 -8.38
C ASN A 176 -1.14 3.11 -7.03
N LYS A 177 -2.46 3.32 -7.04
CA LYS A 177 -3.27 3.52 -5.82
C LYS A 177 -3.06 2.44 -4.75
N PRO A 178 -3.20 1.12 -5.04
CA PRO A 178 -3.07 0.10 -4.00
C PRO A 178 -1.70 0.09 -3.34
N ILE A 179 -0.66 0.40 -4.12
CA ILE A 179 0.74 0.49 -3.67
C ILE A 179 0.91 1.66 -2.70
N TYR A 180 0.41 2.83 -3.10
CA TYR A 180 0.47 4.06 -2.31
C TYR A 180 -0.33 3.93 -0.99
N ILE A 181 -1.52 3.32 -1.06
CA ILE A 181 -2.38 3.04 0.10
C ILE A 181 -1.66 2.12 1.09
N ALA A 182 -1.10 0.99 0.61
CA ALA A 182 -0.45 0.02 1.49
C ALA A 182 0.79 0.62 2.19
N ALA A 183 1.59 1.39 1.46
CA ALA A 183 2.75 2.09 2.00
C ALA A 183 2.36 3.11 3.09
N LEU A 184 1.35 3.94 2.84
CA LEU A 184 0.82 4.87 3.84
C LEU A 184 0.16 4.16 5.03
N THR A 185 -0.50 3.02 4.82
CA THR A 185 -1.10 2.20 5.88
C THR A 185 -0.02 1.70 6.85
N ILE A 186 1.12 1.25 6.32
CA ILE A 186 2.26 0.81 7.14
C ILE A 186 2.88 1.98 7.91
N ALA A 187 3.06 3.13 7.27
CA ALA A 187 3.61 4.30 7.93
C ALA A 187 2.68 4.88 9.00
N LEU A 188 1.37 4.88 8.75
CA LEU A 188 0.36 5.24 9.76
C LEU A 188 0.40 4.27 10.93
N PHE A 189 0.45 2.96 10.68
CA PHE A 189 0.56 1.95 11.74
C PHE A 189 1.82 2.17 12.59
N GLU A 190 2.97 2.39 11.96
CA GLU A 190 4.23 2.67 12.64
C GLU A 190 4.13 3.93 13.51
N SER A 191 3.54 5.00 12.98
CA SER A 191 3.36 6.26 13.70
C SER A 191 2.41 6.13 14.88
N LEU A 192 1.31 5.37 14.72
CA LEU A 192 0.37 5.06 15.80
C LEU A 192 1.03 4.25 16.91
N ARG A 193 1.84 3.25 16.55
CA ARG A 193 2.61 2.44 17.50
C ARG A 193 3.57 3.32 18.31
N MET A 194 4.30 4.22 17.66
CA MET A 194 5.22 5.15 18.33
C MET A 194 4.49 6.14 19.24
N ALA A 195 3.28 6.55 18.88
CA ALA A 195 2.41 7.38 19.72
C ALA A 195 1.74 6.59 20.88
N GLY A 196 2.05 5.30 21.04
CA GLY A 196 1.56 4.48 22.15
C GLY A 196 0.14 3.92 21.98
N TYR A 197 -0.45 4.00 20.78
CA TYR A 197 -1.81 3.52 20.55
C TYR A 197 -1.88 1.98 20.50
N LYS A 198 -2.68 1.40 21.39
CA LYS A 198 -2.87 -0.06 21.57
C LYS A 198 -4.25 -0.55 21.12
N HIS A 199 -4.74 -0.07 19.99
CA HIS A 199 -6.14 -0.28 19.56
C HIS A 199 -6.38 -1.50 18.66
N ILE A 200 -5.35 -2.29 18.31
CA ILE A 200 -5.48 -3.48 17.45
C ILE A 200 -5.12 -4.74 18.25
N PRO A 201 -6.11 -5.41 18.90
CA PRO A 201 -5.85 -6.54 19.78
C PRO A 201 -5.06 -7.69 19.15
N PHE A 202 -5.27 -7.93 17.85
CA PHE A 202 -4.57 -8.98 17.11
C PHE A 202 -3.05 -8.78 17.09
N LEU A 203 -2.61 -7.52 17.00
CA LEU A 203 -1.20 -7.17 16.94
C LEU A 203 -0.63 -6.88 18.31
N GLN A 204 -1.48 -6.53 19.29
CA GLN A 204 -1.06 -6.10 20.61
C GLN A 204 -0.21 -7.16 21.33
N ALA A 205 -0.66 -8.41 21.38
CA ALA A 205 0.10 -9.49 22.03
C ALA A 205 1.48 -9.72 21.38
N LYS A 206 1.59 -9.54 20.06
CA LYS A 206 2.87 -9.64 19.36
C LYS A 206 3.76 -8.42 19.60
N LEU A 207 3.17 -7.22 19.64
CA LEU A 207 3.88 -5.98 19.98
C LEU A 207 4.42 -6.02 21.40
N ASP A 208 3.63 -6.41 22.39
CA ASP A 208 4.08 -6.50 23.79
C ASP A 208 5.20 -7.55 23.97
N ARG A 209 5.19 -8.61 23.15
CA ARG A 209 6.29 -9.60 23.13
C ARG A 209 7.57 -9.04 22.51
N LEU A 210 7.46 -8.28 21.41
CA LEU A 210 8.60 -7.72 20.70
C LEU A 210 9.19 -6.49 21.40
N PHE A 211 8.35 -5.71 22.08
CA PHE A 211 8.70 -4.50 22.79
C PHE A 211 8.18 -4.57 24.24
N PRO A 212 8.88 -5.30 25.13
CA PRO A 212 8.45 -5.50 26.51
C PRO A 212 8.54 -4.25 27.38
N THR A 213 9.28 -3.23 26.94
CA THR A 213 9.48 -1.94 27.60
C THR A 213 8.88 -0.80 26.75
N ASP A 214 8.93 0.43 27.27
CA ASP A 214 8.51 1.63 26.53
C ASP A 214 9.43 1.97 25.32
N GLU A 215 10.41 1.12 25.03
CA GLU A 215 11.26 1.19 23.83
C GLU A 215 10.47 1.24 22.51
N HIS A 216 9.23 0.73 22.49
CA HIS A 216 8.35 0.85 21.32
C HIS A 216 8.14 2.32 20.88
N GLN A 217 8.24 3.30 21.77
CA GLN A 217 8.03 4.71 21.41
C GLN A 217 9.26 5.36 20.78
N THR A 218 10.45 4.78 21.00
CA THR A 218 11.72 5.38 20.58
C THR A 218 12.39 4.63 19.44
N LEU A 219 12.18 3.33 19.30
CA LEU A 219 12.71 2.53 18.19
C LEU A 219 11.80 2.67 16.96
N SER A 220 12.38 3.09 15.84
CA SER A 220 11.64 3.28 14.58
C SER A 220 12.27 2.53 13.42
N LEU A 221 11.43 1.98 12.54
CA LEU A 221 11.85 1.46 11.25
C LEU A 221 12.18 2.58 10.23
N LEU A 222 11.74 3.80 10.52
CA LEU A 222 11.99 5.00 9.70
C LEU A 222 13.20 5.81 10.16
N ALA A 223 13.74 5.54 11.35
CA ALA A 223 14.95 6.19 11.83
C ALA A 223 16.18 5.70 11.06
N GLU A 224 16.98 6.64 10.59
CA GLU A 224 18.26 6.39 9.93
C GLU A 224 19.39 6.55 10.95
N ALA A 225 20.40 5.67 10.90
CA ALA A 225 21.48 5.64 11.90
C ALA A 225 22.38 6.89 11.86
N HIS A 226 22.37 7.59 10.73
CA HIS A 226 23.10 8.82 10.48
C HIS A 226 22.20 9.67 9.60
N GLU A 227 21.74 10.85 10.04
CA GLU A 227 21.68 12.04 9.18
C GLU A 227 21.03 13.27 9.88
N VAL A 228 21.64 14.42 9.55
CA VAL A 228 21.22 15.83 9.72
C VAL A 228 21.40 16.46 11.11
N THR A 229 21.76 17.75 11.12
CA THR A 229 21.78 18.60 12.33
C THR A 229 20.46 18.46 13.09
N PRO A 230 20.47 18.22 14.41
CA PRO A 230 19.27 17.83 15.16
C PRO A 230 18.09 18.81 15.07
N GLU A 231 18.36 20.10 14.82
CA GLU A 231 17.42 21.20 14.99
C GLU A 231 16.21 21.16 14.03
N PHE A 232 16.31 20.50 12.86
CA PHE A 232 15.23 20.49 11.86
C PHE A 232 14.84 19.08 11.39
N VAL A 233 15.12 18.07 12.20
CA VAL A 233 14.78 16.67 11.92
C VAL A 233 13.70 16.21 12.90
N PRO A 234 12.46 15.99 12.45
CA PRO A 234 11.38 15.48 13.29
C PRO A 234 11.71 14.15 13.94
N THR A 235 12.55 13.33 13.30
CA THR A 235 12.95 12.00 13.77
C THR A 235 14.27 11.99 14.56
N SER A 236 14.86 13.15 14.91
CA SER A 236 16.14 13.21 15.64
C SER A 236 16.10 12.52 17.00
N HIS A 237 14.92 12.46 17.63
CA HIS A 237 14.70 11.77 18.89
C HIS A 237 14.50 10.24 18.75
N LEU A 238 14.33 9.74 17.52
CA LEU A 238 14.10 8.32 17.25
C LEU A 238 15.41 7.56 17.10
N LYS A 239 15.44 6.33 17.60
CA LYS A 239 16.56 5.41 17.50
C LYS A 239 16.32 4.36 16.41
N PRO A 240 17.34 4.01 15.61
CA PRO A 240 17.21 2.93 14.65
C PRO A 240 16.95 1.60 15.36
N MET A 241 16.05 0.80 14.82
CA MET A 241 15.72 -0.51 15.38
C MET A 241 16.87 -1.52 15.20
N PRO A 242 17.26 -2.27 16.27
CA PRO A 242 18.20 -3.38 16.15
C PRO A 242 17.78 -4.39 15.06
N LEU A 243 18.76 -4.97 14.36
CA LEU A 243 18.50 -5.74 13.15
C LEU A 243 17.59 -6.96 13.38
N GLU A 244 17.82 -7.71 14.46
CA GLU A 244 17.00 -8.89 14.78
C GLU A 244 15.56 -8.51 15.10
N LEU A 245 15.37 -7.48 15.93
CA LEU A 245 14.05 -6.94 16.27
C LEU A 245 13.33 -6.42 15.02
N LYS A 246 14.06 -5.73 14.14
CA LYS A 246 13.54 -5.23 12.86
C LYS A 246 13.06 -6.35 11.95
N VAL A 247 13.79 -7.45 11.87
CA VAL A 247 13.37 -8.62 11.09
C VAL A 247 12.08 -9.22 11.67
N GLN A 248 12.02 -9.45 12.98
CA GLN A 248 10.84 -10.01 13.63
C GLN A 248 9.62 -9.09 13.50
N TYR A 249 9.81 -7.79 13.70
CA TYR A 249 8.76 -6.78 13.55
C TYR A 249 8.19 -6.76 12.12
N ARG A 250 9.06 -6.83 11.11
CA ARG A 250 8.63 -6.88 9.70
C ARG A 250 7.82 -8.13 9.40
N GLU A 251 8.30 -9.30 9.80
CA GLU A 251 7.64 -10.59 9.49
C GLU A 251 6.33 -10.78 10.25
N GLU A 252 6.31 -10.46 11.54
CA GLU A 252 5.19 -10.82 12.41
C GLU A 252 4.09 -9.77 12.49
N ILE A 253 4.42 -8.50 12.25
CA ILE A 253 3.52 -7.36 12.39
C ILE A 253 3.25 -6.69 11.03
N LEU A 254 4.28 -6.15 10.38
CA LEU A 254 4.10 -5.31 9.20
C LEU A 254 3.65 -6.11 7.97
N LYS A 255 4.21 -7.30 7.75
CA LYS A 255 3.89 -8.13 6.59
C LYS A 255 2.40 -8.51 6.54
N PRO A 256 1.74 -8.97 7.62
CA PRO A 256 0.29 -9.20 7.62
C PRO A 256 -0.54 -7.96 7.26
N ILE A 257 -0.19 -6.78 7.78
CA ILE A 257 -0.87 -5.51 7.50
C ILE A 257 -0.70 -5.15 6.01
N ALA A 258 0.54 -5.22 5.50
CA ALA A 258 0.86 -4.89 4.12
C ALA A 258 0.17 -5.84 3.14
N LYS A 259 0.13 -7.15 3.44
CA LYS A 259 -0.60 -8.14 2.64
C LYS A 259 -2.08 -7.76 2.52
N ALA A 260 -2.73 -7.47 3.64
CA ALA A 260 -4.13 -7.09 3.66
C ALA A 260 -4.40 -5.76 2.94
N ALA A 261 -3.56 -4.75 3.16
CA ALA A 261 -3.72 -3.43 2.54
C ALA A 261 -3.47 -3.46 1.03
N LEU A 262 -2.48 -4.22 0.56
CA LEU A 262 -2.13 -4.29 -0.86
C LEU A 262 -3.24 -4.95 -1.71
N VAL A 263 -3.96 -5.92 -1.14
CA VAL A 263 -5.05 -6.61 -1.83
C VAL A 263 -6.44 -6.06 -1.50
N GLN A 264 -6.55 -4.93 -0.79
CA GLN A 264 -7.84 -4.42 -0.31
C GLN A 264 -8.85 -4.16 -1.44
N SER A 265 -8.37 -3.69 -2.59
CA SER A 265 -9.20 -3.43 -3.77
C SER A 265 -9.04 -4.47 -4.89
N ILE A 266 -8.36 -5.60 -4.66
CA ILE A 266 -8.09 -6.58 -5.72
C ILE A 266 -9.37 -7.13 -6.37
N GLY A 267 -10.48 -7.14 -5.63
CA GLY A 267 -11.80 -7.53 -6.11
C GLY A 267 -12.37 -6.65 -7.23
N SER A 268 -11.86 -5.43 -7.44
CA SER A 268 -12.29 -4.55 -8.54
C SER A 268 -12.01 -5.14 -9.93
N HIS A 269 -11.12 -6.12 -9.99
CA HIS A 269 -10.75 -6.83 -11.22
C HIS A 269 -11.67 -8.01 -11.56
N SER A 270 -12.65 -8.31 -10.70
CA SER A 270 -13.64 -9.35 -10.95
C SER A 270 -14.65 -8.95 -12.03
N GLN A 271 -15.23 -9.95 -12.71
CA GLN A 271 -16.28 -9.70 -13.71
C GLN A 271 -17.49 -8.97 -13.11
N ALA A 272 -17.92 -9.35 -11.90
CA ALA A 272 -19.03 -8.70 -11.21
C ALA A 272 -18.83 -7.18 -11.00
N CYS A 273 -17.59 -6.73 -10.78
CA CYS A 273 -17.29 -5.30 -10.71
C CYS A 273 -17.31 -4.64 -12.10
N LYS A 274 -16.78 -5.34 -13.12
CA LYS A 274 -16.82 -4.86 -14.52
C LYS A 274 -18.26 -4.68 -14.99
N ASP A 275 -19.17 -5.58 -14.63
CA ASP A 275 -20.58 -5.50 -14.99
C ASP A 275 -21.28 -4.27 -14.39
N ILE A 276 -20.88 -3.84 -13.18
CA ILE A 276 -21.38 -2.61 -12.55
C ILE A 276 -20.78 -1.38 -13.25
N LEU A 277 -19.49 -1.43 -13.58
CA LEU A 277 -18.78 -0.32 -14.20
C LEU A 277 -19.23 -0.08 -15.66
N GLY A 278 -19.61 -1.13 -16.38
CA GLY A 278 -19.97 -1.06 -17.79
C GLY A 278 -18.75 -0.89 -18.71
N GLU A 279 -18.97 -0.34 -19.90
CA GLU A 279 -17.90 -0.13 -20.89
C GLU A 279 -16.87 0.93 -20.45
N ASP A 280 -17.36 2.03 -19.86
CA ASP A 280 -16.50 3.07 -19.29
C ASP A 280 -16.28 2.87 -17.79
N LYS A 281 -15.12 2.28 -17.45
CA LYS A 281 -14.68 2.05 -16.08
C LYS A 281 -14.48 3.32 -15.24
N TYR A 282 -14.37 4.49 -15.85
CA TYR A 282 -14.08 5.75 -15.15
C TYR A 282 -15.26 6.70 -15.11
N ARG A 283 -16.44 6.23 -15.56
CA ARG A 283 -17.68 6.99 -15.49
C ARG A 283 -18.04 7.37 -14.07
N ILE A 284 -18.83 8.43 -13.95
CA ILE A 284 -19.43 8.81 -12.67
C ILE A 284 -20.56 7.84 -12.37
N LEU A 285 -20.48 7.17 -11.21
CA LEU A 285 -21.51 6.28 -10.69
C LEU A 285 -22.50 7.05 -9.83
N ALA A 286 -23.78 6.71 -9.96
CA ALA A 286 -24.81 7.09 -9.00
C ALA A 286 -24.51 6.50 -7.61
N ASN A 287 -25.14 7.03 -6.55
CA ASN A 287 -24.81 6.64 -5.17
C ASN A 287 -25.09 5.16 -4.89
N ASP A 288 -26.20 4.63 -5.39
CA ASP A 288 -26.59 3.23 -5.28
C ASP A 288 -25.61 2.30 -6.04
N GLU A 289 -25.23 2.67 -7.27
CA GLU A 289 -24.23 1.94 -8.05
C GLU A 289 -22.87 1.94 -7.35
N ARG A 290 -22.48 3.07 -6.76
CA ARG A 290 -21.23 3.22 -6.01
C ARG A 290 -21.22 2.34 -4.77
N GLU A 291 -22.29 2.33 -3.99
CA GLU A 291 -22.43 1.47 -2.81
C GLU A 291 -22.35 -0.01 -3.21
N LYS A 292 -23.04 -0.39 -4.29
CA LYS A 292 -22.99 -1.75 -4.86
C LYS A 292 -21.58 -2.11 -5.32
N LEU A 293 -20.86 -1.21 -6.00
CA LEU A 293 -19.49 -1.44 -6.44
C LEU A 293 -18.56 -1.62 -5.24
N VAL A 294 -18.59 -0.72 -4.26
CA VAL A 294 -17.74 -0.80 -3.05
C VAL A 294 -18.00 -2.11 -2.29
N HIS A 295 -19.27 -2.49 -2.14
CA HIS A 295 -19.64 -3.77 -1.55
C HIS A 295 -19.07 -4.95 -2.35
N THR A 296 -19.23 -4.94 -3.68
CA THR A 296 -18.79 -6.03 -4.57
C THR A 296 -17.27 -6.17 -4.56
N ILE A 297 -16.53 -5.05 -4.63
CA ILE A 297 -15.06 -5.03 -4.51
C ILE A 297 -14.64 -5.73 -3.23
N ARG A 298 -15.23 -5.37 -2.09
CA ARG A 298 -14.88 -5.96 -0.79
C ARG A 298 -15.18 -7.46 -0.75
N VAL A 299 -16.37 -7.89 -1.18
CA VAL A 299 -16.75 -9.32 -1.20
C VAL A 299 -15.75 -10.11 -2.05
N LYS A 300 -15.39 -9.59 -3.23
CA LYS A 300 -14.45 -10.24 -4.14
C LYS A 300 -13.00 -10.19 -3.65
N SER A 301 -12.58 -9.13 -2.98
CA SER A 301 -11.28 -9.07 -2.28
C SER A 301 -11.21 -10.11 -1.16
N VAL A 302 -12.27 -10.27 -0.36
CA VAL A 302 -12.34 -11.30 0.70
C VAL A 302 -12.32 -12.71 0.10
N GLU A 303 -13.05 -12.95 -0.99
CA GLU A 303 -13.02 -14.23 -1.71
C GLU A 303 -11.61 -14.55 -2.22
N PHE A 304 -10.92 -13.57 -2.82
CA PHE A 304 -9.54 -13.73 -3.27
C PHE A 304 -8.58 -14.02 -2.11
N ILE A 305 -8.71 -13.33 -0.97
CA ILE A 305 -7.92 -13.61 0.24
C ILE A 305 -8.18 -15.04 0.73
N GLN A 306 -9.45 -15.44 0.85
CA GLN A 306 -9.84 -16.72 1.44
C GLN A 306 -9.52 -17.93 0.56
N LYS A 307 -9.81 -17.82 -0.74
CA LYS A 307 -9.80 -18.95 -1.69
C LYS A 307 -8.68 -18.85 -2.71
N GLY A 308 -8.31 -17.62 -3.11
CA GLY A 308 -7.20 -17.37 -4.02
C GLY A 308 -5.85 -17.55 -3.32
N ILE A 309 -5.62 -16.79 -2.25
CA ILE A 309 -4.39 -16.85 -1.44
C ILE A 309 -4.48 -17.98 -0.42
N GLY A 310 -5.49 -17.93 0.46
CA GLY A 310 -5.75 -18.95 1.50
C GLY A 310 -4.51 -19.34 2.32
N ILE A 311 -4.50 -20.58 2.80
CA ILE A 311 -3.33 -21.19 3.46
C ILE A 311 -2.58 -22.04 2.43
N PRO A 312 -1.31 -21.72 2.10
CA PRO A 312 -0.55 -22.47 1.12
C PRO A 312 -0.38 -23.94 1.53
N PRO A 313 -0.63 -24.90 0.63
CA PRO A 313 -0.32 -26.29 0.91
C PRO A 313 1.19 -26.48 1.05
N LYS A 314 1.62 -27.10 2.14
CA LYS A 314 3.03 -27.39 2.45
C LYS A 314 3.16 -28.81 3.00
N ARG A 315 4.27 -29.48 2.68
CA ARG A 315 4.60 -30.81 3.23
C ARG A 315 5.33 -30.62 4.57
N PHE A 316 4.98 -31.46 5.54
CA PHE A 316 5.55 -31.45 6.89
C PHE A 316 6.07 -32.83 7.25
N ASN A 317 7.09 -32.88 8.11
CA ASN A 317 7.65 -34.14 8.60
C ASN A 317 6.86 -34.67 9.79
N THR A 318 6.27 -33.78 10.58
CA THR A 318 5.47 -34.15 11.76
C THR A 318 4.06 -33.56 11.70
N LYS A 319 3.11 -34.24 12.37
CA LYS A 319 1.73 -33.72 12.54
C LYS A 319 1.69 -32.44 13.37
N GLN A 320 2.64 -32.29 14.31
CA GLN A 320 2.73 -31.11 15.16
C GLN A 320 3.12 -29.86 14.34
N GLU A 321 4.18 -29.95 13.52
CA GLU A 321 4.58 -28.86 12.63
C GLU A 321 3.45 -28.43 11.69
N GLN A 322 2.71 -29.42 11.15
CA GLN A 322 1.55 -29.15 10.31
C GLN A 322 0.46 -28.41 11.08
N ALA A 323 0.13 -28.84 12.30
CA ALA A 323 -0.90 -28.21 13.12
C ALA A 323 -0.53 -26.77 13.51
N GLU A 324 0.73 -26.54 13.88
CA GLU A 324 1.26 -25.20 14.19
C GLU A 324 1.21 -24.27 12.98
N TYR A 325 1.68 -24.73 11.82
CA TYR A 325 1.61 -23.98 10.56
C TYR A 325 0.18 -23.59 10.19
N VAL A 326 -0.76 -24.56 10.24
CA VAL A 326 -2.16 -24.33 9.93
C VAL A 326 -2.78 -23.34 10.92
N LYS A 327 -2.49 -23.47 12.21
CA LYS A 327 -2.99 -22.56 13.25
C LYS A 327 -2.50 -21.12 13.01
N GLU A 328 -1.21 -20.95 12.77
CA GLU A 328 -0.61 -19.64 12.51
C GLU A 328 -1.18 -19.00 11.24
N HIS A 329 -1.18 -19.72 10.11
CA HIS A 329 -1.65 -19.18 8.83
C HIS A 329 -3.18 -18.95 8.83
N THR A 330 -3.95 -19.76 9.55
CA THR A 330 -5.38 -19.50 9.79
C THR A 330 -5.57 -18.19 10.53
N THR A 331 -4.74 -17.93 11.53
CA THR A 331 -4.79 -16.71 12.34
C THR A 331 -4.47 -15.47 11.50
N LEU A 332 -3.43 -15.55 10.66
CA LEU A 332 -3.07 -14.50 9.68
C LEU A 332 -4.18 -14.26 8.66
N LEU A 333 -4.75 -15.33 8.10
CA LEU A 333 -5.83 -15.24 7.12
C LEU A 333 -7.07 -14.57 7.72
N LYS A 334 -7.46 -14.97 8.94
CA LYS A 334 -8.57 -14.33 9.68
C LYS A 334 -8.32 -12.85 9.93
N PHE A 335 -7.09 -12.46 10.24
CA PHE A 335 -6.72 -11.05 10.38
C PHE A 335 -6.90 -10.27 9.09
N MET A 336 -6.38 -10.77 7.96
CA MET A 336 -6.54 -10.12 6.65
C MET A 336 -8.03 -9.93 6.30
N ILE A 337 -8.85 -10.96 6.53
CA ILE A 337 -10.31 -10.88 6.30
C ILE A 337 -10.96 -9.86 7.23
N LYS A 338 -10.61 -9.86 8.52
CA LYS A 338 -11.15 -8.91 9.50
C LYS A 338 -10.84 -7.47 9.10
N MET A 339 -9.62 -7.20 8.61
CA MET A 339 -9.23 -5.87 8.13
C MET A 339 -10.12 -5.41 6.97
N GLN A 340 -10.43 -6.29 6.00
CA GLN A 340 -11.37 -5.97 4.90
C GLN A 340 -12.79 -5.73 5.39
N GLN A 341 -13.27 -6.52 6.35
CA GLN A 341 -14.61 -6.36 6.93
C GLN A 341 -14.74 -5.06 7.73
N SER A 342 -13.64 -4.61 8.35
CA SER A 342 -13.61 -3.40 9.19
C SER A 342 -13.72 -2.11 8.37
N LEU A 343 -13.44 -2.14 7.06
CA LEU A 343 -13.61 -1.00 6.16
C LEU A 343 -15.03 -0.44 6.08
N GLN A 344 -16.05 -1.19 6.52
CA GLN A 344 -17.44 -0.71 6.52
C GLN A 344 -17.83 0.02 7.82
N LYS A 345 -16.97 0.00 8.83
CA LYS A 345 -17.30 0.48 10.18
C LYS A 345 -16.60 1.82 10.43
N PRO A 346 -17.36 2.93 10.56
CA PRO A 346 -16.86 4.17 11.11
C PRO A 346 -16.14 3.94 12.44
N LEU A 347 -15.03 4.66 12.65
CA LEU A 347 -14.28 4.67 13.91
C LEU A 347 -13.63 3.32 14.31
N ASP A 348 -13.64 2.32 13.43
CA ASP A 348 -12.98 1.03 13.69
C ASP A 348 -11.46 1.16 13.55
N PRO A 349 -10.66 0.76 14.56
CA PRO A 349 -9.19 0.89 14.52
C PRO A 349 -8.51 0.19 13.34
N LEU A 350 -9.05 -0.93 12.85
CA LEU A 350 -8.51 -1.61 11.66
C LEU A 350 -9.05 -1.02 10.37
N GLY A 351 -10.31 -0.58 10.38
CA GLY A 351 -10.93 0.13 9.26
C GLY A 351 -10.19 1.44 8.96
N ASP A 352 -10.02 2.29 9.97
CA ASP A 352 -9.41 3.62 9.85
C ASP A 352 -7.93 3.58 9.50
N LEU A 353 -7.23 2.52 9.93
CA LEU A 353 -5.85 2.30 9.54
C LEU A 353 -5.68 2.29 8.01
N VAL A 354 -6.70 1.83 7.27
CA VAL A 354 -6.67 1.74 5.80
C VAL A 354 -7.50 2.84 5.14
N ARG A 355 -8.69 3.15 5.67
CA ARG A 355 -9.60 4.13 5.05
C ARG A 355 -9.00 5.53 4.96
N ILE A 356 -8.24 5.95 5.98
CA ILE A 356 -7.58 7.26 5.98
C ILE A 356 -6.56 7.34 4.83
N PRO A 357 -5.59 6.41 4.70
CA PRO A 357 -4.76 6.30 3.51
C PRO A 357 -5.53 6.20 2.19
N MET A 358 -6.65 5.46 2.14
CA MET A 358 -7.47 5.32 0.93
C MET A 358 -8.03 6.66 0.46
N VAL A 359 -8.63 7.44 1.37
CA VAL A 359 -9.20 8.75 1.03
C VAL A 359 -8.10 9.70 0.58
N TYR A 360 -7.00 9.80 1.33
CA TYR A 360 -5.85 10.60 0.93
C TYR A 360 -5.35 10.22 -0.47
N SER A 361 -5.10 8.93 -0.71
CA SER A 361 -4.63 8.41 -2.00
C SER A 361 -5.61 8.67 -3.14
N SER A 362 -6.92 8.68 -2.86
CA SER A 362 -7.93 8.95 -3.87
C SER A 362 -7.93 10.39 -4.37
N ILE A 363 -7.45 11.32 -3.55
CA ILE A 363 -7.27 12.73 -3.88
C ILE A 363 -5.96 12.92 -4.66
N ILE A 364 -4.85 12.39 -4.12
CA ILE A 364 -3.52 12.54 -4.73
C ILE A 364 -3.42 11.82 -6.08
N LEU A 365 -3.94 10.59 -6.16
CA LEU A 365 -3.90 9.75 -7.36
C LEU A 365 -5.28 9.69 -8.01
N SER A 366 -5.95 10.84 -8.19
CA SER A 366 -7.31 10.86 -8.73
C SER A 366 -7.43 10.18 -10.10
N THR A 367 -8.50 9.42 -10.29
CA THR A 367 -8.82 8.74 -11.57
C THR A 367 -9.98 9.40 -12.29
N LYS A 368 -10.45 10.57 -11.82
CA LYS A 368 -11.52 11.31 -12.50
C LYS A 368 -11.04 11.79 -13.87
N PRO A 369 -11.86 11.72 -14.94
CA PRO A 369 -11.49 12.19 -16.28
C PRO A 369 -11.09 13.66 -16.33
N GLU A 370 -11.80 14.51 -15.61
CA GLU A 370 -11.44 15.91 -15.35
C GLU A 370 -10.93 16.02 -13.92
N PHE A 371 -9.71 16.56 -13.76
CA PHE A 371 -9.09 16.69 -12.44
C PHE A 371 -8.45 18.06 -12.30
N ASP A 372 -8.94 18.84 -11.35
CA ASP A 372 -8.28 20.05 -10.92
C ASP A 372 -7.16 19.70 -9.93
N TYR A 373 -5.92 19.96 -10.34
CA TYR A 373 -4.73 19.67 -9.54
C TYR A 373 -4.75 20.38 -8.19
N THR A 374 -5.39 21.56 -8.07
CA THR A 374 -5.44 22.31 -6.82
C THR A 374 -6.20 21.56 -5.71
N GLN A 375 -7.02 20.56 -6.06
CA GLN A 375 -7.73 19.72 -5.10
C GLN A 375 -6.78 18.92 -4.20
N ILE A 376 -5.53 18.65 -4.60
CA ILE A 376 -4.60 17.90 -3.75
C ILE A 376 -4.28 18.65 -2.44
N TYR A 377 -4.28 19.98 -2.47
CA TYR A 377 -4.01 20.81 -1.29
C TYR A 377 -5.19 20.85 -0.31
N GLN A 378 -6.36 20.33 -0.71
CA GLN A 378 -7.53 20.19 0.15
C GLN A 378 -7.54 18.86 0.91
N ALA A 379 -6.64 17.92 0.59
CA ALA A 379 -6.61 16.59 1.20
C ALA A 379 -6.50 16.65 2.73
N TYR A 380 -5.68 17.56 3.26
CA TYR A 380 -5.52 17.79 4.69
C TYR A 380 -6.85 18.21 5.35
N ASP A 381 -7.51 19.22 4.80
CA ASP A 381 -8.73 19.77 5.38
C ASP A 381 -9.93 18.81 5.23
N ILE A 382 -10.00 18.06 4.14
CA ILE A 382 -11.02 17.02 3.92
C ILE A 382 -10.91 15.93 5.01
N LEU A 383 -9.70 15.46 5.30
CA LEU A 383 -9.47 14.47 6.36
C LEU A 383 -9.74 15.03 7.75
N LYS A 384 -9.29 16.26 8.03
CA LYS A 384 -9.55 16.95 9.29
C LYS A 384 -11.06 17.13 9.53
N LYS A 385 -11.80 17.52 8.49
CA LYS A 385 -13.27 17.58 8.54
C LYS A 385 -13.89 16.21 8.76
N GLY A 386 -13.40 15.17 8.09
CA GLY A 386 -13.86 13.80 8.31
C GLY A 386 -13.73 13.32 9.77
N ALA A 387 -12.71 13.78 10.50
CA ALA A 387 -12.58 13.51 11.93
C ALA A 387 -13.64 14.27 12.75
N ALA A 388 -13.84 15.57 12.46
CA ALA A 388 -14.87 16.39 13.11
C ALA A 388 -16.29 15.82 12.89
N ASP A 389 -16.55 15.30 11.69
CA ASP A 389 -17.79 14.65 11.31
C ASP A 389 -17.92 13.20 11.85
N LYS A 390 -16.97 12.74 12.68
CA LYS A 390 -16.90 11.38 13.27
C LYS A 390 -16.91 10.26 12.23
N SER A 391 -16.43 10.54 11.01
CA SER A 391 -16.23 9.51 9.98
C SER A 391 -14.99 8.67 10.24
N TYR A 392 -14.00 9.25 10.92
CA TYR A 392 -12.73 8.63 11.31
C TYR A 392 -12.39 8.95 12.76
N ARG A 393 -11.60 8.10 13.40
CA ARG A 393 -11.08 8.39 14.73
C ARG A 393 -10.14 9.59 14.69
N GLN A 394 -10.30 10.46 15.68
CA GLN A 394 -9.53 11.69 15.82
C GLN A 394 -8.03 11.41 15.99
N ASP A 395 -7.68 10.47 16.88
CA ASP A 395 -6.29 10.06 17.16
C ASP A 395 -5.54 9.59 15.90
N TYR A 396 -6.21 8.83 15.04
CA TYR A 396 -5.63 8.34 13.79
C TYR A 396 -5.43 9.45 12.77
N ILE A 397 -6.40 10.36 12.67
CA ILE A 397 -6.32 11.50 11.76
C ILE A 397 -5.21 12.45 12.20
N GLU A 398 -5.09 12.77 13.49
CA GLU A 398 -4.04 13.64 14.01
C GLU A 398 -2.65 13.09 13.71
N VAL A 399 -2.43 11.78 13.93
CA VAL A 399 -1.17 11.10 13.59
C VAL A 399 -0.94 11.07 12.09
N PHE A 400 -1.97 10.79 11.29
CA PHE A 400 -1.83 10.77 9.83
C PHE A 400 -1.49 12.15 9.26
N LEU A 401 -2.15 13.20 9.75
CA LEU A 401 -1.96 14.58 9.30
C LEU A 401 -0.60 15.15 9.73
N SER A 402 -0.06 14.76 10.88
CA SER A 402 1.31 15.10 11.27
C SER A 402 2.35 14.38 10.40
N MET A 403 2.04 13.17 9.93
CA MET A 403 2.88 12.43 8.99
C MET A 403 2.91 13.06 7.58
N VAL A 404 1.76 13.42 7.00
CA VAL A 404 1.71 13.87 5.60
C VAL A 404 1.86 15.38 5.43
N GLY A 405 1.53 16.17 6.46
CA GLY A 405 1.49 17.64 6.37
C GLY A 405 0.34 18.18 5.50
N ARG A 406 0.19 19.50 5.47
CA ARG A 406 -0.81 20.19 4.64
C ARG A 406 -0.53 20.06 3.15
N PHE A 407 0.75 20.06 2.79
CA PHE A 407 1.20 20.03 1.41
C PHE A 407 1.61 18.61 1.03
N PRO A 408 0.89 17.95 0.11
CA PRO A 408 1.22 16.59 -0.28
C PRO A 408 2.63 16.45 -0.83
N LEU A 409 3.26 15.33 -0.54
CA LEU A 409 4.55 14.96 -1.12
C LEU A 409 4.50 15.00 -2.66
N GLY A 410 5.49 15.65 -3.28
CA GLY A 410 5.51 15.86 -4.73
C GLY A 410 4.65 17.03 -5.22
N SER A 411 3.95 17.75 -4.34
CA SER A 411 3.21 18.96 -4.72
C SER A 411 4.13 20.16 -4.93
N GLY A 412 3.76 21.05 -5.86
CA GLY A 412 4.52 22.26 -6.16
C GLY A 412 4.02 23.48 -5.39
N ILE A 413 4.92 24.22 -4.74
CA ILE A 413 4.60 25.49 -4.06
C ILE A 413 5.43 26.64 -4.61
N TYR A 414 4.97 27.86 -4.37
CA TYR A 414 5.73 29.08 -4.54
C TYR A 414 6.15 29.62 -3.17
N MET A 415 7.42 29.96 -3.01
CA MET A 415 7.97 30.53 -1.79
C MET A 415 8.80 31.78 -2.10
N ILE A 416 8.83 32.69 -1.15
CA ILE A 416 9.70 33.87 -1.16
C ILE A 416 10.97 33.47 -0.44
N GLN A 417 12.12 33.58 -1.12
CA GLN A 417 13.40 33.27 -0.48
C GLN A 417 13.74 34.31 0.59
N GLN A 418 14.11 33.82 1.78
CA GLN A 418 14.52 34.67 2.90
C GLN A 418 15.72 35.57 2.58
N GLN A 419 16.66 35.09 1.75
CA GLN A 419 17.91 35.81 1.49
C GLN A 419 17.80 36.84 0.35
N SER A 420 17.06 36.50 -0.71
CA SER A 420 17.02 37.29 -1.94
C SER A 420 15.71 38.07 -2.12
N GLY A 421 14.63 37.64 -1.46
CA GLY A 421 13.28 38.13 -1.71
C GLY A 421 12.68 37.58 -3.02
N GLU A 422 13.43 36.84 -3.84
CA GLU A 422 12.91 36.31 -5.09
C GLU A 422 11.82 35.25 -4.84
N VAL A 423 10.79 35.25 -5.70
CA VAL A 423 9.78 34.20 -5.70
C VAL A 423 10.26 32.99 -6.47
N GLU A 424 10.43 31.88 -5.75
CA GLU A 424 10.97 30.63 -6.27
C GLU A 424 9.94 29.50 -6.25
N ARG A 425 10.12 28.56 -7.17
CA ARG A 425 9.36 27.30 -7.18
C ARG A 425 10.03 26.32 -6.24
N ALA A 426 9.23 25.50 -5.57
CA ALA A 426 9.74 24.36 -4.81
C ALA A 426 8.78 23.17 -4.91
N ILE A 427 9.32 21.98 -4.68
CA ILE A 427 8.55 20.72 -4.64
C ILE A 427 8.71 20.11 -3.25
N VAL A 428 7.61 19.68 -2.64
CA VAL A 428 7.62 18.95 -1.37
C VAL A 428 8.39 17.64 -1.53
N SER A 429 9.49 17.48 -0.79
CA SER A 429 10.47 16.39 -0.98
C SER A 429 10.48 15.39 0.18
N SER A 430 9.83 15.69 1.29
CA SER A 430 9.88 14.87 2.51
C SER A 430 8.55 14.82 3.25
N LEU A 431 8.28 13.69 3.89
CA LEU A 431 7.19 13.50 4.83
C LEU A 431 7.60 13.94 6.24
N PHE A 432 6.65 13.88 7.17
CA PHE A 432 6.79 14.19 8.58
C PHE A 432 7.29 15.63 8.79
N PRO A 433 6.58 16.68 8.35
CA PRO A 433 7.00 18.03 8.70
C PRO A 433 6.89 18.26 10.21
N LEU A 434 7.73 19.14 10.78
CA LEU A 434 7.65 19.50 12.21
C LEU A 434 6.31 20.14 12.56
N LYS A 435 5.80 20.99 11.66
CA LYS A 435 4.46 21.56 11.72
C LYS A 435 3.75 21.29 10.39
N PRO A 436 2.45 20.96 10.38
CA PRO A 436 1.73 20.63 9.15
C PRO A 436 1.81 21.71 8.06
N ASP A 437 1.90 22.97 8.46
CA ASP A 437 1.93 24.13 7.55
C ASP A 437 3.35 24.52 7.09
N GLU A 438 4.38 23.83 7.57
CA GLU A 438 5.80 24.05 7.26
C GLU A 438 6.36 22.89 6.43
N PRO A 439 6.09 22.85 5.10
CA PRO A 439 6.53 21.74 4.27
C PRO A 439 8.06 21.70 4.13
N ILE A 440 8.59 20.49 4.03
CA ILE A 440 9.99 20.25 3.68
C ILE A 440 10.08 20.11 2.16
N VAL A 441 10.82 21.00 1.53
CA VAL A 441 10.86 21.15 0.08
C VAL A 441 12.28 21.15 -0.48
N LYS A 442 12.37 20.93 -1.79
CA LYS A 442 13.52 21.28 -2.59
C LYS A 442 13.18 22.39 -3.55
N GLN A 443 14.03 23.42 -3.56
CA GLN A 443 13.90 24.52 -4.49
C GLN A 443 14.18 24.07 -5.93
N ILE A 444 13.37 24.58 -6.85
CA ILE A 444 13.51 24.44 -8.29
C ILE A 444 13.80 25.84 -8.84
N THR A 445 15.07 26.12 -9.15
CA THR A 445 15.52 27.46 -9.58
C THR A 445 15.10 27.76 -11.03
N ARG A 446 14.79 29.03 -11.33
CA ARG A 446 14.49 29.47 -12.70
C ARG A 446 15.72 29.58 -13.62
N ARG A 447 16.91 29.80 -13.07
CA ARG A 447 18.09 30.22 -13.87
C ARG A 447 18.99 29.09 -14.37
N GLN A 448 18.83 27.85 -13.89
CA GLN A 448 19.43 26.64 -14.49
C GLN A 448 18.97 25.40 -13.70
N LEU A 449 18.23 24.48 -14.35
CA LEU A 449 17.94 23.13 -13.83
C LEU A 449 19.23 22.32 -13.50
N GLN A 450 20.41 22.83 -13.87
CA GLN A 450 21.72 22.28 -13.55
C GLN A 450 22.12 22.44 -12.07
N PHE A 451 21.48 23.33 -11.30
CA PHE A 451 21.76 23.57 -9.88
C PHE A 451 20.60 23.15 -8.97
N LEU A 452 20.07 21.94 -9.16
CA LEU A 452 19.20 21.34 -8.15
C LEU A 452 20.01 21.17 -6.85
N SER A 453 19.67 21.97 -5.86
CA SER A 453 20.31 21.87 -4.55
C SER A 453 20.06 20.49 -3.94
N HIS A 454 21.10 19.91 -3.34
CA HIS A 454 20.95 18.70 -2.54
C HIS A 454 20.32 18.99 -1.17
N MET A 455 20.32 20.26 -0.76
CA MET A 455 19.75 20.76 0.49
C MET A 455 18.23 20.79 0.46
N GLU A 456 17.62 20.49 1.61
CA GLU A 456 16.18 20.67 1.84
C GLU A 456 15.91 21.99 2.58
N LEU A 457 14.73 22.56 2.34
CA LEU A 457 14.25 23.78 2.98
C LEU A 457 12.96 23.50 3.75
N LEU A 458 12.85 24.01 4.98
CA LEU A 458 11.57 24.13 5.69
C LEU A 458 10.99 25.49 5.36
N VAL A 459 9.79 25.54 4.80
CA VAL A 459 9.17 26.81 4.38
C VAL A 459 8.19 27.30 5.44
N HIS A 460 8.51 28.42 6.08
CA HIS A 460 7.61 29.05 7.05
C HIS A 460 6.32 29.53 6.36
N PRO A 461 5.13 29.50 7.01
CA PRO A 461 3.88 29.95 6.39
C PRO A 461 3.96 31.36 5.83
N ARG A 462 4.68 32.27 6.51
CA ARG A 462 4.88 33.68 6.10
C ARG A 462 5.84 33.88 4.92
N SER A 463 6.50 32.82 4.43
CA SER A 463 7.28 32.86 3.19
C SER A 463 6.65 32.00 2.08
N ASN A 464 5.59 31.24 2.39
CA ASN A 464 4.86 30.41 1.43
C ASN A 464 3.66 31.17 0.83
N MET A 465 3.65 31.35 -0.50
CA MET A 465 2.61 32.11 -1.20
C MET A 465 1.24 31.43 -1.22
N TYR A 466 1.14 30.15 -0.83
CA TYR A 466 -0.14 29.48 -0.62
C TYR A 466 -0.98 30.18 0.45
N PHE A 467 -0.35 30.78 1.47
CA PHE A 467 -1.06 31.48 2.53
C PHE A 467 -1.42 32.90 2.11
N GLU A 468 -2.66 33.28 2.39
CA GLU A 468 -3.17 34.60 2.03
C GLU A 468 -2.42 35.73 2.75
N ASN A 469 -2.09 35.54 4.02
CA ASN A 469 -1.34 36.53 4.80
C ASN A 469 0.01 36.85 4.14
N THR A 470 0.72 35.84 3.65
CA THR A 470 1.98 36.02 2.91
C THR A 470 1.78 36.88 1.67
N ARG A 471 0.72 36.63 0.89
CA ARG A 471 0.41 37.43 -0.31
C ARG A 471 0.01 38.87 0.01
N ARG A 472 -0.55 39.11 1.19
CA ARG A 472 -0.98 40.44 1.63
C ARG A 472 0.18 41.28 2.17
N GLU A 473 1.11 40.64 2.89
CA GLU A 473 2.19 41.29 3.64
C GLU A 473 3.54 41.34 2.91
N CYS A 474 3.76 40.52 1.88
CA CYS A 474 5.06 40.46 1.22
C CYS A 474 5.37 41.70 0.38
N HIS A 475 6.67 41.91 0.11
CA HIS A 475 7.19 43.00 -0.71
C HIS A 475 6.85 42.87 -2.20
N VAL A 476 6.32 41.73 -2.65
CA VAL A 476 6.00 41.49 -4.06
C VAL A 476 4.76 42.31 -4.42
N ASN A 477 4.80 43.01 -5.55
CA ASN A 477 3.69 43.84 -6.00
C ASN A 477 2.43 42.99 -6.32
N ARG A 478 1.24 43.47 -5.91
CA ARG A 478 -0.04 42.76 -6.10
C ARG A 478 -0.45 42.61 -7.56
N GLU A 479 -0.22 43.62 -8.39
CA GLU A 479 -0.49 43.56 -9.84
C GLU A 479 0.42 42.54 -10.52
N TYR A 480 1.71 42.53 -10.15
CA TYR A 480 2.65 41.51 -10.61
C TYR A 480 2.18 40.10 -10.22
N MET A 481 1.73 39.90 -8.98
CA MET A 481 1.20 38.62 -8.54
C MET A 481 -0.04 38.20 -9.33
N ALA A 482 -1.00 39.11 -9.53
CA ALA A 482 -2.22 38.84 -10.28
C ALA A 482 -1.89 38.43 -11.72
N MET A 483 -0.98 39.16 -12.38
CA MET A 483 -0.55 38.85 -13.75
C MET A 483 0.23 37.53 -13.83
N ARG A 484 1.16 37.28 -12.90
CA ARG A 484 2.08 36.14 -12.97
C ARG A 484 1.45 34.81 -12.55
N PHE A 485 0.64 34.83 -11.51
CA PHE A 485 0.08 33.64 -10.87
C PHE A 485 -1.40 33.42 -11.21
N LYS A 486 -2.11 34.45 -11.71
CA LYS A 486 -3.51 34.35 -12.15
C LYS A 486 -4.45 33.73 -11.08
N GLY A 487 -4.16 34.00 -9.80
CA GLY A 487 -4.90 33.45 -8.67
C GLY A 487 -4.45 32.06 -8.20
N GLU A 488 -3.54 31.41 -8.92
CA GLU A 488 -2.97 30.09 -8.58
C GLU A 488 -1.59 30.23 -7.94
N TYR A 489 -1.55 30.13 -6.60
CA TYR A 489 -0.32 30.27 -5.81
C TYR A 489 0.32 28.93 -5.46
N VAL A 490 0.04 27.93 -6.28
CA VAL A 490 0.62 26.58 -6.30
C VAL A 490 0.84 26.19 -7.76
N TRP A 491 1.57 25.10 -8.02
CA TRP A 491 1.82 24.65 -9.39
C TRP A 491 1.93 23.14 -9.48
N ASN A 492 1.64 22.60 -10.67
CA ASN A 492 1.71 21.17 -10.91
C ASN A 492 3.15 20.72 -11.20
N ALA A 493 3.79 20.11 -10.19
CA ALA A 493 5.16 19.63 -10.30
C ALA A 493 5.34 18.52 -11.36
N ALA A 494 4.28 17.75 -11.66
CA ALA A 494 4.34 16.66 -12.62
C ALA A 494 4.61 17.14 -14.05
N GLU A 495 4.18 18.37 -14.40
CA GLU A 495 4.43 18.98 -15.73
C GLU A 495 5.93 19.10 -16.05
N LEU A 496 6.75 19.34 -15.03
CA LEU A 496 8.20 19.48 -15.18
C LEU A 496 8.94 18.17 -14.85
N TRP A 497 8.30 17.25 -14.13
CA TRP A 497 8.95 16.07 -13.57
C TRP A 497 9.55 15.15 -14.64
N GLU A 498 8.76 14.79 -15.65
CA GLU A 498 9.20 13.82 -16.68
C GLU A 498 10.14 14.45 -17.73
N VAL A 499 10.10 15.78 -17.90
CA VAL A 499 10.79 16.47 -19.01
C VAL A 499 12.01 17.26 -18.55
N GLN A 500 11.94 17.87 -17.37
CA GLN A 500 12.89 18.91 -16.96
C GLN A 500 13.63 18.59 -15.67
N ILE A 501 13.09 17.75 -14.79
CA ILE A 501 13.67 17.49 -13.46
C ILE A 501 14.35 16.12 -13.44
N PRO A 502 15.70 16.04 -13.38
CA PRO A 502 16.38 14.76 -13.27
C PRO A 502 16.08 14.10 -11.91
N ALA A 503 15.24 13.07 -11.90
CA ALA A 503 14.81 12.37 -10.68
C ALA A 503 15.99 11.91 -9.81
N LEU A 504 17.08 11.45 -10.43
CA LEU A 504 18.30 11.04 -9.72
C LEU A 504 18.90 12.20 -8.91
N THR A 505 18.96 13.39 -9.48
CA THR A 505 19.52 14.59 -8.84
C THR A 505 18.55 15.15 -7.80
N PHE A 506 17.26 15.19 -8.11
CA PHE A 506 16.24 15.67 -7.19
C PHE A 506 16.25 14.89 -5.87
N TRP A 507 16.34 13.55 -5.92
CA TRP A 507 16.31 12.71 -4.72
C TRP A 507 17.64 12.59 -3.97
N LYS A 508 18.74 13.17 -4.47
CA LYS A 508 19.99 13.25 -3.70
C LYS A 508 19.82 14.21 -2.52
N LYS A 509 20.15 13.77 -1.31
CA LYS A 509 20.17 14.60 -0.11
C LYS A 509 21.59 14.71 0.40
N ASP A 510 22.00 15.89 0.82
CA ASP A 510 23.28 16.14 1.51
C ASP A 510 23.14 16.05 3.03
N GLY A 511 21.93 15.79 3.52
CA GLY A 511 21.64 15.71 4.94
C GLY A 511 21.62 17.09 5.62
N THR A 512 21.46 18.18 4.88
CA THR A 512 21.33 19.53 5.45
C THR A 512 19.92 20.07 5.25
N ARG A 513 19.43 20.81 6.25
CA ARG A 513 18.13 21.48 6.25
C ARG A 513 18.30 22.92 6.70
N ASN A 514 17.84 23.84 5.85
CA ASN A 514 17.75 25.25 6.21
C ASN A 514 16.30 25.67 6.43
N TYR A 515 16.12 26.66 7.28
CA TYR A 515 14.84 27.30 7.49
C TYR A 515 14.69 28.47 6.53
N ASN A 516 13.62 28.50 5.74
CA ASN A 516 13.26 29.63 4.89
C ASN A 516 12.20 30.47 5.59
N ASP A 517 12.67 31.40 6.40
CA ASP A 517 11.82 32.34 7.14
C ASP A 517 11.37 33.52 6.26
N ILE A 518 10.84 34.57 6.88
CA ILE A 518 10.39 35.80 6.25
C ILE A 518 11.58 36.56 5.67
N TYR A 519 11.44 36.99 4.40
CA TYR A 519 12.35 37.96 3.81
C TYR A 519 12.22 39.31 4.52
N GLN A 520 13.34 39.80 5.07
CA GLN A 520 13.46 41.17 5.58
C GLN A 520 14.17 42.00 4.52
N PRO A 521 13.50 42.98 3.89
CA PRO A 521 14.18 43.88 2.98
C PRO A 521 15.29 44.62 3.75
N PRO A 522 16.45 44.86 3.11
CA PRO A 522 17.49 45.67 3.74
C PRO A 522 16.88 47.02 4.14
N ASP A 523 17.14 47.44 5.38
CA ASP A 523 16.67 48.73 5.89
C ASP A 523 16.99 49.80 4.85
N VAL A 524 15.96 50.49 4.37
CA VAL A 524 16.15 51.69 3.58
C VAL A 524 16.88 52.63 4.52
N ILE A 525 18.17 52.83 4.30
CA ILE A 525 18.94 53.89 4.94
C ILE A 525 18.20 55.17 4.56
N GLU A 526 17.37 55.68 5.48
CA GLU A 526 16.91 57.06 5.40
C GLU A 526 18.19 57.89 5.32
N GLY A 527 18.44 58.45 4.14
CA GLY A 527 19.56 59.35 3.92
C GLY A 527 19.54 60.45 4.99
N PRO A 528 20.71 60.97 5.40
CA PRO A 528 20.82 61.87 6.52
C PRO A 528 19.80 63.01 6.38
N GLN A 529 18.82 63.04 7.29
CA GLN A 529 17.93 64.18 7.43
C GLN A 529 18.81 65.42 7.67
N GLY A 530 18.53 66.46 6.90
CA GLY A 530 19.45 67.55 6.61
C GLY A 530 20.02 68.24 7.84
N LEU A 531 21.31 68.55 7.75
CA LEU A 531 21.88 69.74 8.37
C LEU A 531 21.56 70.92 7.43
N THR A 532 20.58 71.73 7.81
CA THR A 532 20.48 73.14 7.43
C THR A 532 20.36 73.96 8.70
#